data_AF-A0A7K9WVY4-F1
#
_entry.id   AF-A0A7K9WVY4-F1
#
_cell.length_a   1.000
_cell.length_b   1.000
_cell.length_c   1.000
_cell.angle_alpha   90.00
_cell.angle_beta   90.00
_cell.angle_gamma   90.00
#
_symmetry.space_group_name_H-M   'P 1'
#
loop_
_entity.id
_entity.type
_entity.pdbx_description
1 polymer ?
#
loop_
_entity_poly.entity_id
_entity_poly.type
_entity_poly.pdbx_seq_one_letter_code
_entity_poly.pdbx_strand_id
1 'polypeptide(L)'
;LATSMEGPWVGTWRPHPRRGPILAEFSTPGPKYWLPGTTGHTTHDPTKYRAPAYTFRGSKCPAADSCSPGPRYLIHSSITKTGKHVAPSPLVTARPKTKIAVTPGPSE
;
A
#
# COMPACT_ATOMS: atom_id res chain seq x y z
N LEU A 1 50.07 -29.00 -19.36
CA LEU A 1 51.05 -28.04 -18.82
C LEU A 1 50.45 -27.43 -17.55
N ALA A 2 50.73 -28.03 -16.39
CA ALA A 2 50.21 -27.57 -15.10
C ALA A 2 51.19 -26.53 -14.53
N THR A 3 50.69 -25.32 -14.29
CA THR A 3 51.44 -24.20 -13.71
C THR A 3 51.77 -24.51 -12.25
N SER A 4 53.05 -24.61 -11.92
CA SER A 4 53.52 -24.75 -10.54
C SER A 4 53.15 -23.51 -9.73
N MET A 5 52.33 -23.67 -8.70
CA MET A 5 52.10 -22.65 -7.66
C MET A 5 53.15 -22.84 -6.56
N GLU A 6 54.42 -22.55 -6.87
CA GLU A 6 55.44 -22.38 -5.84
C GLU A 6 55.21 -21.02 -5.14
N GLY A 7 54.40 -21.00 -4.09
CA GLY A 7 54.35 -19.89 -3.13
C GLY A 7 55.62 -19.83 -2.26
N PRO A 8 55.85 -18.79 -1.44
CA PRO A 8 57.07 -18.68 -0.64
C PRO A 8 56.98 -19.60 0.59
N TRP A 9 57.60 -20.77 0.48
CA TRP A 9 57.65 -21.80 1.53
C TRP A 9 58.78 -21.52 2.52
N VAL A 10 58.51 -21.60 3.83
CA VAL A 10 59.54 -21.58 4.90
C VAL A 10 59.36 -22.84 5.77
N GLY A 11 60.13 -23.88 5.48
CA GLY A 11 60.20 -25.11 6.28
C GLY A 11 58.88 -25.88 6.43
N THR A 12 58.70 -26.55 7.57
CA THR A 12 57.52 -27.41 7.90
C THR A 12 56.29 -26.61 8.33
N TRP A 13 56.40 -25.28 8.45
CA TRP A 13 55.31 -24.44 8.93
C TRP A 13 54.28 -24.19 7.81
N ARG A 14 53.00 -24.41 8.13
CA ARG A 14 51.88 -24.15 7.22
C ARG A 14 51.12 -22.93 7.73
N PRO A 15 50.93 -21.86 6.94
CA PRO A 15 50.06 -20.77 7.31
C PRO A 15 48.65 -21.30 7.58
N HIS A 16 48.13 -21.04 8.76
CA HIS A 16 46.77 -21.43 9.12
C HIS A 16 45.79 -20.65 8.25
N PRO A 17 44.82 -21.30 7.59
CA PRO A 17 43.76 -20.57 6.89
C PRO A 17 43.03 -19.67 7.90
N ARG A 18 42.69 -18.45 7.47
CA ARG A 18 41.87 -17.55 8.27
C ARG A 18 40.57 -18.24 8.69
N ARG A 19 40.23 -18.16 9.97
CA ARG A 19 39.09 -18.87 10.59
C ARG A 19 37.72 -18.31 10.13
N GLY A 20 37.69 -17.15 9.50
CA GLY A 20 36.48 -16.47 9.04
C GLY A 20 36.73 -14.99 8.72
N PRO A 21 35.70 -14.24 8.30
CA PRO A 21 35.78 -12.79 8.11
C PRO A 21 36.02 -12.07 9.44
N ILE A 22 36.77 -10.98 9.42
CA ILE A 22 37.06 -10.14 10.59
C ILE A 22 36.22 -8.87 10.57
N LEU A 23 35.94 -8.28 11.72
CA LEU A 23 35.05 -7.10 11.82
C LEU A 23 35.55 -5.90 10.98
N ALA A 24 36.87 -5.76 10.83
CA ALA A 24 37.51 -4.71 10.04
C ALA A 24 37.20 -4.77 8.53
N GLU A 25 36.64 -5.89 8.03
CA GLU A 25 36.27 -6.06 6.62
C GLU A 25 34.89 -5.46 6.29
N PHE A 26 34.09 -5.08 7.30
CA PHE A 26 32.75 -4.51 7.10
C PHE A 26 32.76 -2.99 7.29
N SER A 27 32.19 -2.25 6.33
CA SER A 27 32.05 -0.78 6.41
C SER A 27 30.90 -0.31 7.31
N THR A 28 29.97 -1.21 7.63
CA THR A 28 28.93 -1.01 8.65
C THR A 28 29.43 -1.52 10.01
N PRO A 29 28.87 -1.11 11.17
CA PRO A 29 29.21 -1.66 12.51
C PRO A 29 29.00 -3.19 12.70
N GLY A 30 28.83 -3.91 11.59
CA GLY A 30 28.69 -5.33 11.44
C GLY A 30 27.26 -5.78 11.68
N PRO A 31 26.89 -6.97 11.20
CA PRO A 31 26.03 -7.80 12.01
C PRO A 31 26.91 -8.33 13.15
N LYS A 32 27.13 -7.54 14.21
CA LYS A 32 27.90 -7.94 15.41
C LYS A 32 27.45 -9.29 16.00
N TYR A 33 26.22 -9.71 15.70
CA TYR A 33 25.59 -10.88 16.27
C TYR A 33 24.92 -11.81 15.25
N TRP A 34 25.03 -11.55 13.94
CA TRP A 34 24.30 -12.30 12.90
C TRP A 34 22.84 -12.62 13.29
N LEU A 35 22.17 -11.66 13.94
CA LEU A 35 20.83 -11.90 14.48
C LEU A 35 19.86 -11.95 13.30
N PRO A 36 18.98 -12.96 13.24
CA PRO A 36 17.95 -12.99 12.23
C PRO A 36 17.04 -11.77 12.41
N GLY A 37 16.62 -11.18 11.29
CA GLY A 37 15.65 -10.09 11.31
C GLY A 37 14.33 -10.57 11.89
N THR A 38 13.73 -9.77 12.78
CA THR A 38 12.43 -10.08 13.40
C THR A 38 11.22 -9.75 12.52
N THR A 39 11.45 -9.15 11.34
CA THR A 39 10.40 -8.66 10.43
C THR A 39 10.26 -9.58 9.22
N GLY A 40 9.05 -10.09 8.94
CA GLY A 40 8.78 -10.91 7.74
C GLY A 40 9.33 -12.33 7.87
N HIS A 41 8.46 -13.29 8.14
CA HIS A 41 8.80 -14.59 8.72
C HIS A 41 9.61 -15.53 7.81
N THR A 42 10.85 -15.86 8.19
CA THR A 42 11.43 -17.21 8.40
C THR A 42 12.72 -17.01 9.22
N THR A 43 12.92 -17.79 10.29
CA THR A 43 13.94 -17.65 11.39
C THR A 43 13.61 -16.65 12.52
N HIS A 44 12.47 -16.81 13.20
CA HIS A 44 12.15 -16.03 14.40
C HIS A 44 13.02 -16.46 15.60
N ASP A 45 13.57 -15.51 16.33
CA ASP A 45 14.32 -15.72 17.58
C ASP A 45 13.39 -16.18 18.72
N PRO A 46 13.54 -17.40 19.27
CA PRO A 46 12.63 -17.95 20.28
C PRO A 46 12.65 -17.20 21.62
N THR A 47 13.66 -16.35 21.87
CA THR A 47 13.77 -15.57 23.11
C THR A 47 12.88 -14.32 23.14
N LYS A 48 12.30 -13.93 22.00
CA LYS A 48 11.49 -12.70 21.87
C LYS A 48 10.01 -13.02 21.76
N TYR A 49 9.17 -12.17 22.33
CA TYR A 49 7.72 -12.34 22.25
C TYR A 49 7.20 -11.97 20.85
N ARG A 50 6.31 -12.81 20.31
CA ARG A 50 5.68 -12.64 18.99
C ARG A 50 4.23 -12.21 19.15
N ALA A 51 3.83 -11.15 18.44
CA ALA A 51 2.41 -10.82 18.31
C ALA A 51 1.69 -11.90 17.45
N PRO A 52 0.46 -12.30 17.82
CA PRO A 52 -0.29 -13.33 17.08
C PRO A 52 -0.50 -12.89 15.62
N ALA A 53 -0.23 -13.80 14.68
CA ALA A 53 -0.48 -13.57 13.27
C ALA A 53 -1.83 -14.18 12.89
N TYR A 54 -2.86 -13.33 12.78
CA TYR A 54 -4.15 -13.75 12.26
C TYR A 54 -4.17 -13.52 10.75
N THR A 55 -4.27 -14.59 9.98
CA THR A 55 -4.61 -14.46 8.56
C THR A 55 -6.13 -14.34 8.45
N PHE A 56 -6.63 -13.20 7.98
CA PHE A 56 -8.00 -13.16 7.49
C PHE A 56 -8.06 -14.03 6.25
N ARG A 57 -8.85 -15.11 6.30
CA ARG A 57 -9.07 -15.97 5.16
C ARG A 57 -9.55 -15.09 4.01
N GLY A 58 -8.84 -15.10 2.88
CA GLY A 58 -9.24 -14.35 1.69
C GLY A 58 -10.70 -14.67 1.31
N SER A 59 -11.40 -13.68 0.76
CA SER A 59 -12.76 -13.87 0.25
C SER A 59 -12.77 -15.05 -0.72
N LYS A 60 -13.77 -15.93 -0.63
CA LYS A 60 -13.91 -17.05 -1.56
C LYS A 60 -13.95 -16.47 -2.98
N CYS A 61 -13.25 -17.09 -3.93
CA CYS A 61 -13.44 -16.77 -5.34
C CYS A 61 -14.94 -16.84 -5.65
N PRO A 62 -15.52 -15.83 -6.33
CA PRO A 62 -16.91 -15.91 -6.74
C PRO A 62 -17.09 -17.19 -7.56
N ALA A 63 -18.14 -17.96 -7.27
CA ALA A 63 -18.46 -19.15 -8.04
C ALA A 63 -18.63 -18.76 -9.52
N ALA A 64 -17.96 -19.48 -10.42
CA ALA A 64 -17.98 -19.19 -11.85
C ALA A 64 -19.40 -19.29 -12.46
N ASP A 65 -20.32 -19.97 -11.77
CA ASP A 65 -21.57 -20.46 -12.34
C ASP A 65 -22.84 -19.75 -11.83
N SER A 66 -22.73 -18.61 -11.17
CA SER A 66 -23.91 -17.76 -10.90
C SER A 66 -23.89 -16.48 -11.74
N CYS A 67 -23.63 -16.63 -13.04
CA CYS A 67 -24.19 -15.72 -14.05
C CYS A 67 -25.70 -16.00 -14.13
N SER A 68 -26.45 -15.54 -13.12
CA SER A 68 -27.91 -15.49 -13.17
C SER A 68 -28.34 -14.68 -14.41
N PRO A 69 -29.48 -15.03 -15.04
CA PRO A 69 -29.87 -14.46 -16.33
C PRO A 69 -29.82 -12.93 -16.21
N GLY A 70 -29.17 -12.29 -17.17
CA GLY A 70 -28.91 -10.85 -17.19
C GLY A 70 -30.15 -10.04 -16.80
N PRO A 71 -29.95 -8.78 -16.36
CA PRO A 71 -30.90 -8.01 -15.56
C PRO A 71 -32.35 -8.39 -15.85
N ARG A 72 -32.97 -9.15 -14.93
CA ARG A 72 -34.36 -9.65 -15.04
C ARG A 72 -35.36 -8.52 -15.31
N TYR A 73 -34.95 -7.28 -15.07
CA TYR A 73 -35.72 -6.09 -15.33
C TYR A 73 -34.88 -5.18 -16.21
N LEU A 74 -35.35 -4.91 -17.44
CA LEU A 74 -34.85 -3.81 -18.25
C LEU A 74 -35.20 -2.50 -17.53
N ILE A 75 -34.31 -2.07 -16.63
CA ILE A 75 -34.47 -0.81 -15.92
C ILE A 75 -34.31 0.30 -16.97
N HIS A 76 -35.30 1.20 -17.04
CA HIS A 76 -35.22 2.36 -17.92
C HIS A 76 -33.97 3.18 -17.58
N SER A 77 -33.20 3.59 -18.59
CA SER A 77 -31.91 4.29 -18.45
C SER A 77 -31.98 5.59 -17.64
N SER A 78 -33.18 6.14 -17.44
CA SER A 78 -33.40 7.32 -16.61
C SER A 78 -33.42 7.05 -15.09
N ILE A 79 -33.26 5.81 -14.63
CA ILE A 79 -33.31 5.48 -13.20
C ILE A 79 -31.88 5.45 -12.63
N THR A 80 -31.60 6.30 -11.64
CA THR A 80 -30.32 6.38 -10.93
C THR A 80 -30.50 5.88 -9.48
N LYS A 81 -29.39 5.82 -8.70
CA LYS A 81 -29.41 5.41 -7.28
C LYS A 81 -30.40 6.21 -6.42
N THR A 82 -30.69 7.46 -6.80
CA THR A 82 -31.57 8.38 -6.06
C THR A 82 -32.99 8.45 -6.60
N GLY A 83 -33.31 7.74 -7.69
CA GLY A 83 -34.64 7.74 -8.31
C GLY A 83 -34.60 8.07 -9.80
N LYS A 84 -35.75 8.42 -10.38
CA LYS A 84 -35.86 8.80 -11.79
C LYS A 84 -35.24 10.18 -12.01
N HIS A 85 -34.27 10.27 -12.91
CA HIS A 85 -33.73 11.54 -13.37
C HIS A 85 -34.82 12.35 -14.09
N VAL A 86 -35.12 13.53 -13.56
CA VAL A 86 -36.01 14.53 -14.16
C VAL A 86 -35.21 15.83 -14.25
N ALA A 87 -35.26 16.50 -15.39
CA ALA A 87 -34.60 17.80 -15.55
C ALA A 87 -35.11 18.80 -14.50
N PRO A 88 -34.25 19.66 -13.95
CA PRO A 88 -34.67 20.66 -12.98
C PRO A 88 -35.77 21.54 -13.58
N SER A 89 -36.93 21.57 -12.92
CA SER A 89 -38.03 22.46 -13.31
C SER A 89 -37.72 23.87 -12.81
N PRO A 90 -37.87 24.92 -13.65
CA PRO A 90 -37.76 26.28 -13.16
C PRO A 90 -38.84 26.51 -12.09
N LEU A 91 -38.41 26.92 -10.90
CA LEU A 91 -39.30 27.47 -9.89
C LEU A 91 -39.67 28.87 -10.34
N VAL A 92 -40.96 29.15 -10.54
CA VAL A 92 -41.44 30.52 -10.76
C VAL A 92 -41.38 31.22 -9.40
N THR A 93 -40.22 31.81 -9.08
CA THR A 93 -40.07 32.65 -7.89
C THR A 93 -40.81 33.96 -8.13
N ALA A 94 -41.58 34.43 -7.14
CA ALA A 94 -42.30 35.70 -7.24
C ALA A 94 -41.34 36.87 -7.55
N ARG A 95 -41.82 37.84 -8.33
CA ARG A 95 -41.05 39.05 -8.67
C ARG A 95 -40.70 39.81 -7.39
N PRO A 96 -39.41 40.13 -7.13
CA PRO A 96 -39.05 40.95 -5.98
C PRO A 96 -39.73 42.31 -6.09
N LYS A 97 -40.37 42.76 -5.00
CA LYS A 97 -41.00 44.09 -4.95
C LYS A 97 -39.90 45.14 -5.02
N THR A 98 -39.83 45.88 -6.13
CA THR A 98 -38.95 47.04 -6.27
C THR A 98 -39.38 48.09 -5.24
N LYS A 99 -38.48 48.43 -4.30
CA LYS A 99 -38.68 49.59 -3.43
C LYS A 99 -38.43 50.83 -4.27
N ILE A 100 -39.46 51.63 -4.49
CA ILE A 100 -39.33 52.95 -5.11
C ILE A 100 -38.60 53.81 -4.08
N ALA A 101 -37.38 54.25 -4.41
CA ALA A 101 -36.67 55.22 -3.60
C ALA A 101 -37.40 56.56 -3.76
N VAL A 102 -38.14 56.97 -2.73
CA VAL A 102 -38.69 58.32 -2.65
C VAL A 102 -37.52 59.25 -2.41
N THR A 103 -37.06 59.91 -3.46
CA THR A 103 -36.09 61.00 -3.33
C THR A 103 -36.84 62.21 -2.78
N PRO A 104 -36.45 62.79 -1.64
CA PRO A 104 -37.04 64.06 -1.23
C PRO A 104 -36.73 65.08 -2.32
N GLY A 105 -37.77 65.69 -2.87
CA GLY A 105 -37.63 66.73 -3.88
C GLY A 105 -36.80 67.89 -3.31
N PRO A 106 -36.03 68.60 -4.14
CA PRO A 106 -35.33 69.80 -3.67
C PRO A 106 -36.40 70.85 -3.32
N SER A 107 -36.55 71.12 -2.02
CA SER A 107 -37.31 72.27 -1.53
C SER A 107 -36.43 73.52 -1.66
N GLU A 108 -37.09 74.66 -1.91
CA GLU A 108 -36.54 76.00 -2.24
C GLU A 108 -35.28 76.44 -1.49
#